data_AF-A0ABD1AE40-F1
#
_entry.id   AF-A0ABD1AE40-F1
#
_cell.length_a   1.000
_cell.length_b   1.000
_cell.length_c   1.000
_cell.angle_alpha   90.00
_cell.angle_beta   90.00
_cell.angle_gamma   90.00
#
_symmetry.space_group_name_H-M   'P 1'
#
loop_
_entity.id
_entity.type
_entity.pdbx_description
1 polymer ?
#
loop_
_entity_poly.entity_id
_entity_poly.type
_entity_poly.pdbx_seq_one_letter_code
_entity_poly.pdbx_strand_id
1 'polypeptide(L)'
;MEISHLGVVQDRLKDKKVLVVLDGVDKFVQLDAMAKETLWFGPGSRILITTQDQKLFRVHGINHIYKVDFPGANEALQIFCMYAFGQKFPKDGFEELAREVAHLSGELPLGLRVMGSYFRGMSKKEWIKSLPRLKTSLDPDIQSVLKFSYDALDDKDQDLFLHIACFFNGEEINNVEAYLAKKFLEVTQRLNVLVEKSLIYFEYGKVNMHSLLQKLGIEIVRKQSIHDPGQRQFLVDGIEICEVLTGDTTGSKSIIGIDFDYHGTGEELDISERAFEGMSNLQFLRFNGSRNTYKLSQV
;
A
#
# COMPACT_ATOMS: atom_id res chain seq x y z
N MET A 1 -23.27 23.71 14.97
CA MET A 1 -22.82 24.87 15.77
C MET A 1 -21.66 25.48 15.01
N GLU A 2 -21.85 26.66 14.44
CA GLU A 2 -20.75 27.39 13.80
C GLU A 2 -19.95 28.13 14.87
N ILE A 3 -18.62 28.00 14.82
CA ILE A 3 -17.69 28.62 15.76
C ILE A 3 -16.95 29.70 14.96
N SER A 4 -17.27 30.96 15.22
CA SER A 4 -16.77 32.10 14.42
C SER A 4 -15.38 32.61 14.87
N HIS A 5 -14.87 32.18 16.02
CA HIS A 5 -13.51 32.46 16.50
C HIS A 5 -13.10 31.53 17.66
N LEU A 6 -11.79 31.31 17.83
CA LEU A 6 -11.17 30.32 18.71
C LEU A 6 -11.50 30.51 20.21
N GLY A 7 -11.57 31.75 20.69
CA GLY A 7 -11.87 32.05 22.10
C GLY A 7 -13.29 31.69 22.54
N VAL A 8 -14.23 31.51 21.59
CA VAL A 8 -15.64 31.21 21.91
C VAL A 8 -15.82 29.79 22.42
N VAL A 9 -14.95 28.87 22.04
CA VAL A 9 -15.08 27.45 22.38
C VAL A 9 -15.03 27.27 23.89
N GLN A 10 -13.97 27.80 24.51
CA GLN A 10 -13.80 27.76 25.96
C GLN A 10 -14.98 28.42 26.68
N ASP A 11 -15.34 29.65 26.32
CA ASP A 11 -16.42 30.36 27.03
C ASP A 11 -17.78 29.66 26.92
N ARG A 12 -18.04 28.95 25.82
CA ARG A 12 -19.30 28.24 25.62
C ARG A 12 -19.33 26.84 26.22
N LEU A 13 -18.19 26.17 26.32
CA LEU A 13 -18.10 24.75 26.62
C LEU A 13 -17.44 24.43 27.97
N LYS A 14 -16.76 25.38 28.63
CA LYS A 14 -16.04 25.17 29.90
C LYS A 14 -16.91 24.64 31.05
N ASP A 15 -18.21 24.90 31.02
CA ASP A 15 -19.16 24.47 32.06
C ASP A 15 -20.10 23.34 31.58
N LYS A 16 -19.85 22.78 30.40
CA LYS A 16 -20.72 21.77 29.78
C LYS A 16 -19.98 20.46 29.60
N LYS A 17 -20.64 19.37 29.97
CA LYS A 17 -20.21 18.01 29.61
C LYS A 17 -20.52 17.76 28.14
N VAL A 18 -19.49 17.60 27.32
CA VAL A 18 -19.61 17.41 25.87
C VAL A 18 -18.87 16.17 25.37
N LEU A 19 -19.34 15.65 24.22
CA LEU A 19 -18.60 14.71 23.39
C LEU A 19 -18.20 15.44 22.12
N VAL A 20 -16.91 15.58 21.87
CA VAL A 20 -16.35 16.20 20.66
C VAL A 20 -15.67 15.13 19.84
N VAL A 21 -15.95 15.07 18.54
CA VAL A 21 -15.27 14.18 17.59
C VAL A 21 -14.57 15.04 16.55
N LEU A 22 -13.25 14.95 16.51
CA LEU A 22 -12.37 15.62 15.55
C LEU A 22 -11.89 14.57 14.56
N ASP A 23 -12.54 14.51 13.40
CA ASP A 23 -12.27 13.50 12.39
C ASP A 23 -11.20 13.95 11.40
N GLY A 24 -10.18 13.13 11.16
CA GLY A 24 -9.16 13.33 10.12
C GLY A 24 -8.17 14.47 10.40
N VAL A 25 -7.75 14.66 11.65
CA VAL A 25 -6.80 15.73 12.01
C VAL A 25 -5.41 15.38 11.46
N ASP A 26 -4.85 16.24 10.61
CA ASP A 26 -3.58 15.99 9.91
C ASP A 26 -2.50 17.04 10.20
N LYS A 27 -2.83 18.10 10.95
CA LYS A 27 -1.91 19.18 11.30
C LYS A 27 -2.06 19.62 12.75
N PHE A 28 -0.94 19.90 13.42
CA PHE A 28 -0.95 20.38 14.81
C PHE A 28 -1.79 21.65 15.00
N VAL A 29 -1.72 22.58 14.04
CA VAL A 29 -2.47 23.85 14.08
C VAL A 29 -3.98 23.62 14.17
N GLN A 30 -4.51 22.54 13.57
CA GLN A 30 -5.93 22.22 13.66
C GLN A 30 -6.31 21.83 15.09
N LEU A 31 -5.47 21.03 15.75
CA LEU A 31 -5.74 20.58 17.11
C LEU A 31 -5.59 21.72 18.13
N ASP A 32 -4.56 22.56 17.98
CA ASP A 32 -4.40 23.82 18.72
C ASP A 32 -5.60 24.75 18.52
N ALA A 33 -6.17 24.77 17.31
CA ALA A 33 -7.34 25.58 17.03
C ALA A 33 -8.62 25.03 17.71
N MET A 34 -8.79 23.71 17.76
CA MET A 34 -10.07 23.11 18.16
C MET A 34 -10.12 22.65 19.62
N ALA A 35 -9.00 22.22 20.19
CA ALA A 35 -8.94 21.54 21.48
C ALA A 35 -7.55 21.66 22.14
N LYS A 36 -6.98 22.87 22.18
CA LYS A 36 -5.64 23.12 22.76
C LYS A 36 -5.52 22.68 24.21
N GLU A 37 -6.52 23.02 25.02
CA GLU A 37 -6.52 22.79 26.47
C GLU A 37 -7.78 22.06 26.90
N THR A 38 -7.64 21.13 27.85
CA THR A 38 -8.77 20.39 28.43
C THR A 38 -9.73 21.32 29.18
N LEU A 39 -9.25 22.46 29.68
CA LEU A 39 -10.02 23.51 30.35
C LEU A 39 -11.03 24.22 29.45
N TRP A 40 -10.97 23.98 28.13
CA TRP A 40 -11.99 24.48 27.21
C TRP A 40 -13.33 23.76 27.36
N PHE A 41 -13.34 22.61 28.04
CA PHE A 41 -14.50 21.72 28.14
C PHE A 41 -14.82 21.41 29.60
N GLY A 42 -16.11 21.31 29.92
CA GLY A 42 -16.55 21.06 31.28
C GLY A 42 -16.26 19.64 31.80
N PRO A 43 -16.35 19.43 33.11
CA PRO A 43 -16.04 18.15 33.74
C PRO A 43 -16.82 16.97 33.14
N GLY A 44 -16.12 15.85 32.91
CA GLY A 44 -16.70 14.64 32.34
C GLY A 44 -16.83 14.65 30.81
N SER A 45 -16.33 15.69 30.13
CA SER A 45 -16.27 15.73 28.67
C SER A 45 -15.30 14.70 28.09
N ARG A 46 -15.54 14.30 26.85
CA ARG A 46 -14.67 13.39 26.08
C ARG A 46 -14.41 13.97 24.70
N ILE A 47 -13.16 13.93 24.26
CA ILE A 47 -12.72 14.38 22.95
C ILE A 47 -12.12 13.17 22.25
N LEU A 48 -12.72 12.77 21.12
CA LEU A 48 -12.24 11.70 20.27
C LEU A 48 -11.56 12.33 19.06
N ILE A 49 -10.33 11.94 18.78
CA ILE A 49 -9.55 12.43 17.66
C ILE A 49 -9.21 11.24 16.79
N THR A 50 -9.57 11.28 15.51
CA THR A 50 -9.06 10.32 14.52
C THR A 50 -7.94 11.01 13.74
N THR A 51 -6.82 10.31 13.60
CA THR A 51 -5.68 10.79 12.84
C THR A 51 -4.87 9.62 12.31
N GLN A 52 -4.19 9.84 11.21
CA GLN A 52 -3.16 8.96 10.68
C GLN A 52 -1.76 9.34 11.22
N ASP A 53 -1.57 10.59 11.67
CA ASP A 53 -0.29 11.08 12.17
C ASP A 53 -0.11 10.82 13.67
N GLN A 54 0.70 9.81 14.00
CA GLN A 54 1.01 9.46 15.39
C GLN A 54 1.83 10.53 16.12
N LYS A 55 2.52 11.43 15.41
CA LYS A 55 3.30 12.50 16.03
C LYS A 55 2.41 13.49 16.76
N LEU A 56 1.17 13.69 16.31
CA LEU A 56 0.19 14.57 16.95
C LEU A 56 -0.07 14.16 18.40
N PHE A 57 -0.07 12.86 18.69
CA PHE A 57 -0.28 12.36 20.05
C PHE A 57 0.84 12.78 21.00
N ARG A 58 2.10 12.68 20.53
CA ARG A 58 3.28 13.02 21.34
C ARG A 58 3.34 14.52 21.64
N VAL A 59 3.08 15.35 20.63
CA VAL A 59 3.15 16.82 20.75
C VAL A 59 2.09 17.35 21.73
N HIS A 60 0.90 16.77 21.74
CA HIS A 60 -0.21 17.22 22.60
C HIS A 60 -0.34 16.41 23.91
N GLY A 61 0.62 15.53 24.22
CA GLY A 61 0.59 14.72 25.44
C GLY A 61 -0.62 13.79 25.54
N ILE A 62 -1.14 13.31 24.40
CA ILE A 62 -2.28 12.39 24.35
C ILE A 62 -1.80 10.99 24.70
N ASN A 63 -2.21 10.50 25.86
CA ASN A 63 -1.78 9.19 26.38
C ASN A 63 -2.82 8.07 26.17
N HIS A 64 -4.05 8.41 25.82
CA HIS A 64 -5.13 7.44 25.58
C HIS A 64 -5.29 7.19 24.08
N ILE A 65 -4.48 6.29 23.55
CA ILE A 65 -4.42 5.99 22.12
C ILE A 65 -5.05 4.61 21.87
N TYR A 66 -5.99 4.56 20.94
CA TYR A 66 -6.50 3.30 20.40
C TYR A 66 -6.03 3.16 18.96
N LYS A 67 -5.13 2.20 18.71
CA LYS A 67 -4.73 1.83 17.36
C LYS A 67 -5.84 0.98 16.74
N VAL A 68 -6.41 1.44 15.63
CA VAL A 68 -7.39 0.65 14.88
C VAL A 68 -6.63 -0.45 14.14
N ASP A 69 -6.91 -1.70 14.49
CA ASP A 69 -6.34 -2.86 13.81
C ASP A 69 -7.20 -3.28 12.61
N PHE A 70 -6.62 -4.12 11.75
CA PHE A 70 -7.34 -4.71 10.64
C PHE A 70 -8.41 -5.70 11.12
N PRO A 71 -9.52 -5.84 10.38
CA PRO A 71 -10.50 -6.89 10.63
C PRO A 71 -9.85 -8.27 10.47
N GLY A 72 -10.23 -9.22 11.34
CA GLY A 72 -9.83 -10.61 11.15
C GLY A 72 -10.41 -11.20 9.86
N ALA A 73 -9.86 -12.30 9.35
CA ALA A 73 -10.26 -12.87 8.05
C ALA A 73 -11.79 -13.10 7.91
N ASN A 74 -12.46 -13.51 8.99
CA ASN A 74 -13.91 -13.68 9.02
C ASN A 74 -14.67 -12.35 8.93
N GLU A 75 -14.19 -11.31 9.61
CA GLU A 75 -14.78 -9.97 9.55
C GLU A 75 -14.52 -9.33 8.18
N ALA A 76 -13.33 -9.53 7.61
CA ALA A 76 -12.99 -9.11 6.26
C ALA A 76 -13.96 -9.70 5.23
N LEU A 77 -14.23 -11.01 5.32
CA LEU A 77 -15.23 -11.68 4.49
C LEU A 77 -16.64 -11.08 4.70
N GLN A 78 -17.03 -10.79 5.94
CA GLN A 78 -18.33 -10.15 6.22
C GLN A 78 -18.44 -8.75 5.63
N ILE A 79 -17.37 -7.94 5.72
CA ILE A 79 -17.32 -6.60 5.11
C ILE A 79 -17.49 -6.74 3.61
N PHE A 80 -16.72 -7.61 2.95
CA PHE A 80 -16.85 -7.87 1.52
C PHE A 80 -18.28 -8.28 1.14
N CYS A 81 -18.86 -9.26 1.85
CA CYS A 81 -20.21 -9.75 1.58
C CYS A 81 -21.28 -8.67 1.75
N MET A 82 -21.11 -7.77 2.74
CA MET A 82 -22.04 -6.67 2.96
C MET A 82 -22.14 -5.77 1.72
N TYR A 83 -21.02 -5.49 1.07
CA TYR A 83 -20.98 -4.66 -0.14
C TYR A 83 -21.35 -5.44 -1.42
N ALA A 84 -20.98 -6.71 -1.53
CA ALA A 84 -21.28 -7.55 -2.70
C ALA A 84 -22.74 -8.04 -2.75
N PHE A 85 -23.30 -8.42 -1.61
CA PHE A 85 -24.59 -9.10 -1.52
C PHE A 85 -25.65 -8.34 -0.72
N GLY A 86 -25.26 -7.30 0.04
CA GLY A 86 -26.16 -6.60 0.97
C GLY A 86 -26.43 -7.37 2.26
N GLN A 87 -25.63 -8.41 2.56
CA GLN A 87 -25.77 -9.27 3.74
C GLN A 87 -24.40 -9.73 4.23
N LYS A 88 -24.30 -10.15 5.50
CA LYS A 88 -23.00 -10.53 6.11
C LYS A 88 -22.36 -11.79 5.53
N PHE A 89 -23.12 -12.61 4.80
CA PHE A 89 -22.67 -13.92 4.33
C PHE A 89 -22.81 -14.02 2.81
N PRO A 90 -21.99 -14.83 2.14
CA PRO A 90 -22.15 -15.07 0.71
C PRO A 90 -23.54 -15.64 0.40
N LYS A 91 -24.02 -15.42 -0.84
CA LYS A 91 -25.18 -16.14 -1.37
C LYS A 91 -24.79 -17.57 -1.71
N ASP A 92 -25.77 -18.47 -1.70
CA ASP A 92 -25.56 -19.88 -2.05
C ASP A 92 -24.78 -20.05 -3.37
N GLY A 93 -23.68 -20.79 -3.30
CA GLY A 93 -22.80 -21.05 -4.43
C GLY A 93 -21.75 -19.98 -4.72
N PHE A 94 -21.66 -18.91 -3.91
CA PHE A 94 -20.60 -17.89 -4.00
C PHE A 94 -19.54 -18.01 -2.89
N GLU A 95 -19.61 -19.01 -2.02
CA GLU A 95 -18.82 -19.11 -0.79
C GLU A 95 -17.31 -19.08 -1.05
N GLU A 96 -16.85 -19.96 -1.95
CA GLU A 96 -15.42 -20.04 -2.32
C GLU A 96 -14.97 -18.79 -3.07
N LEU A 97 -15.79 -18.27 -3.98
CA LEU A 97 -15.46 -17.05 -4.74
C LEU A 97 -15.37 -15.83 -3.83
N ALA A 98 -16.28 -15.69 -2.87
CA ALA A 98 -16.28 -14.59 -1.91
C ALA A 98 -15.07 -14.67 -0.99
N ARG A 99 -14.70 -15.87 -0.53
CA ARG A 99 -13.49 -16.07 0.27
C ARG A 99 -12.24 -15.74 -0.53
N GLU A 100 -12.15 -16.17 -1.78
CA GLU A 100 -11.02 -15.90 -2.66
C GLU A 100 -10.88 -14.40 -2.94
N VAL A 101 -11.97 -13.70 -3.28
CA VAL A 101 -11.94 -12.24 -3.51
C VAL A 101 -11.58 -11.50 -2.23
N ALA A 102 -12.19 -11.84 -1.09
CA ALA A 102 -11.87 -11.19 0.18
C ALA A 102 -10.39 -11.38 0.53
N HIS A 103 -9.85 -12.58 0.33
CA HIS A 103 -8.43 -12.86 0.54
C HIS A 103 -7.52 -12.05 -0.41
N LEU A 104 -7.86 -11.98 -1.70
CA LEU A 104 -7.13 -11.17 -2.69
C LEU A 104 -7.14 -9.67 -2.35
N SER A 105 -8.21 -9.20 -1.70
CA SER A 105 -8.37 -7.81 -1.26
C SER A 105 -7.55 -7.50 0.00
N GLY A 106 -6.98 -8.51 0.66
CA GLY A 106 -6.37 -8.39 1.97
C GLY A 106 -7.38 -7.95 3.04
N GLU A 107 -6.87 -7.39 4.12
CA GLU A 107 -7.68 -7.03 5.28
C GLU A 107 -8.04 -5.53 5.32
N LEU A 108 -7.63 -4.76 4.31
CA LEU A 108 -7.92 -3.32 4.24
C LEU A 108 -9.43 -3.10 4.03
N PRO A 109 -10.19 -2.53 4.99
CA PRO A 109 -11.65 -2.40 4.87
C PRO A 109 -12.09 -1.61 3.63
N LEU A 110 -11.30 -0.61 3.23
CA LEU A 110 -11.53 0.15 2.01
C LEU A 110 -11.42 -0.73 0.76
N GLY A 111 -10.40 -1.59 0.71
CA GLY A 111 -10.21 -2.55 -0.38
C GLY A 111 -11.38 -3.53 -0.48
N LEU A 112 -11.78 -4.11 0.65
CA LEU A 112 -12.92 -5.04 0.74
C LEU A 112 -14.24 -4.39 0.29
N ARG A 113 -14.48 -3.13 0.68
CA ARG A 113 -15.64 -2.35 0.23
C ARG A 113 -15.66 -2.15 -1.27
N VAL A 114 -14.53 -1.70 -1.81
CA VAL A 114 -14.37 -1.40 -3.24
C VAL A 114 -14.58 -2.68 -4.06
N MET A 115 -13.94 -3.77 -3.65
CA MET A 115 -14.06 -5.09 -4.30
C MET A 115 -15.47 -5.65 -4.18
N GLY A 116 -16.09 -5.56 -3.00
CA GLY A 116 -17.49 -5.98 -2.82
C GLY A 116 -18.44 -5.19 -3.72
N SER A 117 -18.25 -3.87 -3.81
CA SER A 117 -19.08 -3.02 -4.65
C SER A 117 -18.90 -3.30 -6.15
N TYR A 118 -17.67 -3.57 -6.60
CA TYR A 118 -17.37 -3.99 -7.98
C TYR A 118 -18.18 -5.22 -8.39
N PHE A 119 -18.26 -6.22 -7.52
CA PHE A 119 -18.94 -7.48 -7.81
C PHE A 119 -20.46 -7.45 -7.60
N ARG A 120 -20.99 -6.36 -7.07
CA ARG A 120 -22.41 -6.25 -6.72
C ARG A 120 -23.29 -6.36 -7.96
N GLY A 121 -24.27 -7.26 -7.90
CA GLY A 121 -25.23 -7.47 -8.99
C GLY A 121 -24.72 -8.33 -10.15
N MET A 122 -23.44 -8.69 -10.17
CA MET A 122 -22.89 -9.62 -11.17
C MET A 122 -23.34 -11.07 -10.88
N SER A 123 -23.54 -11.83 -11.94
CA SER A 123 -23.79 -13.27 -11.88
C SER A 123 -22.52 -14.05 -11.51
N LYS A 124 -22.70 -15.29 -11.03
CA LYS A 124 -21.57 -16.19 -10.70
C LYS A 124 -20.60 -16.39 -11.89
N LYS A 125 -21.13 -16.47 -13.12
CA LYS A 125 -20.33 -16.61 -14.34
C LYS A 125 -19.47 -15.37 -14.60
N GLU A 126 -20.00 -14.17 -14.34
CA GLU A 126 -19.25 -12.91 -14.47
C GLU A 126 -18.18 -12.77 -13.39
N TRP A 127 -18.44 -13.26 -12.17
CA TRP A 127 -17.42 -13.32 -11.12
C TRP A 127 -16.23 -14.19 -11.55
N ILE A 128 -16.51 -15.42 -11.99
CA ILE A 128 -15.48 -16.37 -12.46
C ILE A 128 -14.68 -15.76 -13.63
N LYS A 129 -15.32 -15.01 -14.53
CA LYS A 129 -14.65 -14.35 -15.65
C LYS A 129 -13.80 -13.15 -15.23
N SER A 130 -14.23 -12.41 -14.21
CA SER A 130 -13.55 -11.19 -13.74
C SER A 130 -12.39 -11.48 -12.80
N LEU A 131 -12.49 -12.54 -12.00
CA LEU A 131 -11.52 -12.87 -10.97
C LEU A 131 -10.06 -13.01 -11.48
N PRO A 132 -9.79 -13.67 -12.63
CA PRO A 132 -8.44 -13.72 -13.17
C PRO A 132 -7.86 -12.34 -13.49
N ARG A 133 -8.69 -11.40 -13.99
CA ARG A 133 -8.25 -10.04 -14.32
C ARG A 133 -7.84 -9.24 -13.09
N LEU A 134 -8.50 -9.47 -11.95
CA LEU A 134 -8.18 -8.82 -10.67
C LEU A 134 -6.93 -9.39 -10.01
N LYS A 135 -6.53 -10.62 -10.38
CA LYS A 135 -5.24 -11.18 -9.99
C LYS A 135 -4.10 -10.48 -10.74
N THR A 136 -4.31 -10.15 -12.02
CA THR A 136 -3.27 -9.61 -12.90
C THR A 136 -3.25 -8.08 -13.03
N SER A 137 -4.35 -7.39 -12.72
CA SER A 137 -4.44 -5.93 -12.82
C SER A 137 -5.45 -5.36 -11.83
N LEU A 138 -5.21 -4.14 -11.36
CA LEU A 138 -6.21 -3.38 -10.61
C LEU A 138 -7.18 -2.71 -11.58
N ASP A 139 -8.48 -2.86 -11.32
CA ASP A 139 -9.50 -2.12 -12.03
C ASP A 139 -9.31 -0.59 -11.81
N PRO A 140 -9.51 0.26 -12.83
CA PRO A 140 -9.22 1.70 -12.74
C PRO A 140 -9.94 2.42 -11.60
N ASP A 141 -11.20 2.04 -11.30
CA ASP A 141 -11.96 2.67 -10.23
C ASP A 141 -11.36 2.30 -8.87
N ILE A 142 -10.92 1.05 -8.72
CA ILE A 142 -10.23 0.55 -7.53
C ILE A 142 -8.89 1.26 -7.34
N GLN A 143 -8.14 1.39 -8.43
CA GLN A 143 -6.87 2.09 -8.44
C GLN A 143 -7.05 3.55 -8.03
N SER A 144 -8.09 4.24 -8.53
CA SER A 144 -8.34 5.65 -8.20
C SER A 144 -8.55 5.87 -6.70
N VAL A 145 -9.27 4.96 -6.04
CA VAL A 145 -9.54 5.03 -4.60
C VAL A 145 -8.27 4.77 -3.79
N LEU A 146 -7.48 3.76 -4.16
CA LEU A 146 -6.23 3.44 -3.45
C LEU A 146 -5.14 4.50 -3.68
N LYS A 147 -5.12 5.12 -4.85
CA LYS A 147 -4.11 6.10 -5.26
C LYS A 147 -4.23 7.43 -4.50
N PHE A 148 -5.38 7.75 -3.92
CA PHE A 148 -5.58 8.99 -3.16
C PHE A 148 -4.51 9.21 -2.06
N SER A 149 -4.20 8.18 -1.27
CA SER A 149 -3.17 8.28 -0.22
C SER A 149 -1.74 8.36 -0.78
N TYR A 150 -1.50 7.74 -1.94
CA TYR A 150 -0.22 7.80 -2.64
C TYR A 150 0.02 9.20 -3.25
N ASP A 151 -1.01 9.80 -3.84
CA ASP A 151 -0.92 11.14 -4.45
C ASP A 151 -0.69 12.25 -3.40
N ALA A 152 -0.93 11.97 -2.12
CA ALA A 152 -0.67 12.86 -1.00
C ALA A 152 0.74 12.72 -0.38
N LEU A 153 1.62 11.91 -0.98
CA LEU A 153 3.04 11.79 -0.62
C LEU A 153 3.88 12.84 -1.36
N ASP A 154 5.05 13.17 -0.80
CA ASP A 154 6.08 13.89 -1.57
C ASP A 154 6.75 12.97 -2.60
N ASP A 155 7.42 13.55 -3.59
CA ASP A 155 8.04 12.79 -4.70
C ASP A 155 9.02 11.72 -4.21
N LYS A 156 9.70 11.93 -3.08
CA LYS A 156 10.70 11.01 -2.54
C LYS A 156 10.05 9.87 -1.76
N ASP A 157 8.96 10.14 -1.07
CA ASP A 157 8.16 9.12 -0.39
C ASP A 157 7.35 8.29 -1.40
N GLN A 158 6.90 8.90 -2.51
CA GLN A 158 6.35 8.17 -3.65
C GLN A 158 7.36 7.20 -4.24
N ASP A 159 8.60 7.66 -4.49
CA ASP A 159 9.67 6.80 -4.99
C ASP A 159 9.98 5.67 -4.00
N LEU A 160 10.08 5.96 -2.69
CA LEU A 160 10.27 4.94 -1.65
C LEU A 160 9.12 3.92 -1.63
N PHE A 161 7.87 4.36 -1.74
CA PHE A 161 6.71 3.48 -1.81
C PHE A 161 6.83 2.48 -2.96
N LEU A 162 7.29 2.91 -4.14
CA LEU A 162 7.47 2.03 -5.30
C LEU A 162 8.62 1.02 -5.09
N HIS A 163 9.71 1.40 -4.44
CA HIS A 163 10.77 0.45 -4.06
C HIS A 163 10.25 -0.64 -3.12
N ILE A 164 9.43 -0.25 -2.12
CA ILE A 164 8.85 -1.23 -1.20
C ILE A 164 7.88 -2.14 -1.93
N ALA A 165 6.98 -1.59 -2.75
CA ALA A 165 6.01 -2.37 -3.50
C ALA A 165 6.69 -3.40 -4.43
N CYS A 166 7.77 -3.01 -5.11
CA CYS A 166 8.42 -3.86 -6.11
C CYS A 166 9.50 -4.80 -5.54
N PHE A 167 10.22 -4.42 -4.47
CA PHE A 167 11.39 -5.18 -3.98
C PHE A 167 11.37 -5.49 -2.49
N PHE A 168 10.87 -4.59 -1.65
CA PHE A 168 11.14 -4.65 -0.21
C PHE A 168 9.92 -5.02 0.65
N ASN A 169 8.81 -5.44 0.04
CA ASN A 169 7.68 -5.98 0.79
C ASN A 169 8.07 -7.32 1.46
N GLY A 170 8.01 -7.38 2.78
CA GLY A 170 8.41 -8.52 3.60
C GLY A 170 9.91 -8.59 3.94
N GLU A 171 10.69 -7.56 3.58
CA GLU A 171 12.13 -7.46 3.86
C GLU A 171 12.41 -6.93 5.28
N GLU A 172 13.53 -7.34 5.88
CA GLU A 172 13.97 -6.84 7.19
C GLU A 172 14.21 -5.33 7.16
N ILE A 173 13.72 -4.58 8.16
CA ILE A 173 13.83 -3.11 8.22
C ILE A 173 15.28 -2.64 8.07
N ASN A 174 16.20 -3.28 8.79
CA ASN A 174 17.62 -2.95 8.74
C ASN A 174 18.22 -3.15 7.32
N ASN A 175 17.74 -4.16 6.58
CA ASN A 175 18.17 -4.40 5.21
C ASN A 175 17.64 -3.30 4.28
N VAL A 176 16.36 -2.94 4.41
CA VAL A 176 15.75 -1.86 3.62
C VAL A 176 16.50 -0.55 3.84
N GLU A 177 16.78 -0.20 5.10
CA GLU A 177 17.57 0.99 5.44
C GLU A 177 18.97 0.96 4.80
N ALA A 178 19.67 -0.17 4.92
CA ALA A 178 21.02 -0.33 4.36
C ALA A 178 21.06 -0.24 2.83
N TYR A 179 20.13 -0.93 2.14
CA TYR A 179 20.07 -0.96 0.68
C TYR A 179 19.67 0.40 0.09
N LEU A 180 18.83 1.15 0.81
CA LEU A 180 18.30 2.43 0.33
C LEU A 180 19.10 3.66 0.81
N ALA A 181 20.06 3.50 1.72
CA ALA A 181 20.85 4.58 2.31
C ALA A 181 21.60 5.46 1.27
N LYS A 182 22.00 4.89 0.13
CA LYS A 182 22.68 5.66 -0.94
C LYS A 182 21.72 6.47 -1.80
N LYS A 183 20.46 6.05 -1.91
CA LYS A 183 19.45 6.67 -2.78
C LYS A 183 18.58 7.67 -2.05
N PHE A 184 18.23 7.37 -0.80
CA PHE A 184 17.33 8.17 0.01
C PHE A 184 18.07 8.70 1.23
N LEU A 185 18.00 10.01 1.44
CA LEU A 185 18.34 10.60 2.73
C LEU A 185 17.24 10.25 3.72
N GLU A 186 17.63 9.96 4.97
CA GLU A 186 16.70 9.79 6.09
C GLU A 186 15.68 8.64 5.86
N VAL A 187 16.15 7.48 5.39
CA VAL A 187 15.30 6.32 5.07
C VAL A 187 14.36 5.96 6.22
N THR A 188 14.88 5.90 7.44
CA THR A 188 14.08 5.60 8.64
C THR A 188 12.94 6.59 8.84
N GLN A 189 13.20 7.90 8.68
CA GLN A 189 12.17 8.92 8.79
C GLN A 189 11.10 8.75 7.71
N ARG A 190 11.50 8.47 6.46
CA ARG A 190 10.56 8.27 5.34
C ARG A 190 9.72 7.00 5.48
N LEU A 191 10.31 5.91 5.96
CA LEU A 191 9.56 4.71 6.32
C LEU A 191 8.49 5.03 7.39
N ASN A 192 8.83 5.84 8.40
CA ASN A 192 7.86 6.27 9.39
C ASN A 192 6.74 7.14 8.80
N VAL A 193 7.02 7.99 7.79
CA VAL A 193 5.97 8.74 7.07
C VAL A 193 4.99 7.80 6.36
N LEU A 194 5.50 6.74 5.70
CA LEU A 194 4.65 5.74 5.06
C LEU A 194 3.82 4.94 6.08
N VAL A 195 4.37 4.65 7.27
CA VAL A 195 3.63 4.02 8.39
C VAL A 195 2.55 4.97 8.92
N GLU A 196 2.87 6.25 9.13
CA GLU A 196 1.91 7.27 9.55
C GLU A 196 0.76 7.35 8.54
N LYS A 197 1.04 7.34 7.25
CA LYS A 197 0.01 7.34 6.20
C LYS A 197 -0.67 5.98 5.98
N SER A 198 -0.37 4.98 6.81
CA SER A 198 -0.92 3.62 6.74
C SER A 198 -0.73 2.94 5.38
N LEU A 199 0.35 3.30 4.69
CA LEU A 199 0.71 2.72 3.39
C LEU A 199 1.60 1.47 3.55
N ILE A 200 2.31 1.38 4.67
CA ILE A 200 3.09 0.23 5.11
C ILE A 200 2.88 0.02 6.62
N TYR A 201 3.33 -1.11 7.14
CA TYR A 201 3.40 -1.39 8.57
C TYR A 201 4.63 -2.23 8.90
N PHE A 202 5.06 -2.17 10.16
CA PHE A 202 6.14 -3.01 10.65
C PHE A 202 5.58 -4.21 11.40
N GLU A 203 6.08 -5.40 11.08
CA GLU A 203 5.71 -6.65 11.75
C GLU A 203 6.91 -7.58 11.80
N TYR A 204 7.19 -8.17 12.98
CA TYR A 204 8.33 -9.08 13.20
C TYR A 204 9.69 -8.55 12.68
N GLY A 205 9.93 -7.24 12.77
CA GLY A 205 11.17 -6.61 12.28
C GLY A 205 11.21 -6.34 10.77
N LYS A 206 10.11 -6.59 10.06
CA LYS A 206 10.01 -6.46 8.61
C LYS A 206 9.12 -5.30 8.18
N VAL A 207 9.42 -4.75 7.01
CA VAL A 207 8.57 -3.79 6.29
C VAL A 207 7.52 -4.57 5.52
N ASN A 208 6.24 -4.33 5.82
CA ASN A 208 5.14 -4.98 5.14
C ASN A 208 4.21 -3.96 4.48
N MET A 209 3.71 -4.32 3.30
CA MET A 209 2.75 -3.56 2.52
C MET A 209 1.57 -4.47 2.17
N HIS A 210 0.35 -3.96 2.33
CA HIS A 210 -0.84 -4.73 1.97
C HIS A 210 -0.86 -5.07 0.48
N SER A 211 -1.38 -6.26 0.15
CA SER A 211 -1.43 -6.78 -1.23
C SER A 211 -2.03 -5.81 -2.25
N LEU A 212 -3.08 -5.08 -1.89
CA LEU A 212 -3.69 -4.07 -2.76
C LEU A 212 -2.80 -2.83 -2.98
N LEU A 213 -2.07 -2.39 -1.95
CA LEU A 213 -1.12 -1.29 -2.06
C LEU A 213 0.13 -1.70 -2.85
N GLN A 214 0.59 -2.94 -2.66
CA GLN A 214 1.67 -3.51 -3.46
C GLN A 214 1.29 -3.56 -4.94
N LYS A 215 0.09 -4.10 -5.25
CA LYS A 215 -0.45 -4.10 -6.61
C LYS A 215 -0.57 -2.68 -7.19
N LEU A 216 -0.98 -1.70 -6.38
CA LEU A 216 -1.04 -0.30 -6.80
C LEU A 216 0.34 0.20 -7.23
N GLY A 217 1.38 -0.06 -6.43
CA GLY A 217 2.76 0.32 -6.76
C GLY A 217 3.25 -0.32 -8.05
N ILE A 218 3.02 -1.62 -8.22
CA ILE A 218 3.38 -2.37 -9.45
C ILE A 218 2.64 -1.79 -10.67
N GLU A 219 1.34 -1.50 -10.55
CA GLU A 219 0.57 -0.90 -11.65
C GLU A 219 1.00 0.54 -11.97
N ILE A 220 1.46 1.32 -10.97
CA ILE A 220 2.04 2.64 -11.22
C ILE A 220 3.32 2.51 -12.06
N VAL A 221 4.20 1.56 -11.73
CA VAL A 221 5.42 1.29 -12.52
C VAL A 221 5.08 0.80 -13.92
N ARG A 222 4.15 -0.14 -14.05
CA ARG A 222 3.67 -0.65 -15.34
C ARG A 222 3.18 0.46 -16.27
N LYS A 223 2.47 1.45 -15.71
CA LYS A 223 1.95 2.61 -16.46
C LYS A 223 3.00 3.61 -16.92
N GLN A 224 4.26 3.51 -16.46
CA GLN A 224 5.36 4.32 -16.99
C GLN A 224 5.60 4.01 -18.47
N SER A 225 5.44 2.74 -18.86
CA SER A 225 5.50 2.31 -20.25
C SER A 225 4.72 1.01 -20.44
N ILE A 226 3.49 1.12 -20.93
CA ILE A 226 2.58 -0.03 -21.06
C ILE A 226 3.11 -1.05 -22.08
N HIS A 227 3.66 -0.57 -23.20
CA HIS A 227 4.04 -1.41 -24.34
C HIS A 227 5.52 -1.76 -24.40
N ASP A 228 6.37 -1.10 -23.62
CA ASP A 228 7.81 -1.34 -23.59
C ASP A 228 8.27 -1.47 -22.13
N PRO A 229 8.28 -2.68 -21.56
CA PRO A 229 8.75 -2.92 -20.20
C PRO A 229 10.18 -2.41 -19.97
N GLY A 230 11.02 -2.42 -21.01
CA GLY A 230 12.40 -1.96 -20.96
C GLY A 230 12.57 -0.47 -20.59
N GLN A 231 11.50 0.33 -20.66
CA GLN A 231 11.49 1.76 -20.28
C GLN A 231 10.98 2.02 -18.87
N ARG A 232 10.61 0.99 -18.11
CA ARG A 232 10.11 1.13 -16.73
C ARG A 232 11.26 1.17 -15.74
N GLN A 233 11.00 1.69 -14.54
CA GLN A 233 12.01 1.71 -13.48
C GLN A 233 12.22 0.35 -12.80
N PHE A 234 11.18 -0.46 -12.70
CA PHE A 234 11.24 -1.78 -12.07
C PHE A 234 10.56 -2.82 -12.96
N LEU A 235 11.16 -4.01 -13.00
CA LEU A 235 10.59 -5.20 -13.61
C LEU A 235 10.36 -6.25 -12.52
N VAL A 236 9.12 -6.73 -12.41
CA VAL A 236 8.69 -7.73 -11.42
C VAL A 236 7.83 -8.84 -12.02
N ASP A 237 7.37 -8.67 -13.27
CA ASP A 237 6.62 -9.69 -13.99
C ASP A 237 7.60 -10.61 -14.73
N GLY A 238 7.52 -11.90 -14.47
CA GLY A 238 8.46 -12.86 -15.02
C GLY A 238 8.47 -12.92 -16.55
N ILE A 239 7.31 -12.75 -17.20
CA ILE A 239 7.21 -12.80 -18.66
C ILE A 239 7.87 -11.56 -19.25
N GLU A 240 7.55 -10.38 -18.72
CA GLU A 240 8.15 -9.12 -19.17
C GLU A 240 9.67 -9.09 -18.91
N ILE A 241 10.14 -9.68 -17.82
CA ILE A 241 11.58 -9.82 -17.54
C ILE A 241 12.24 -10.72 -18.59
N CYS A 242 11.65 -11.87 -18.93
CA CYS A 242 12.15 -12.72 -20.00
C CYS A 242 12.25 -11.97 -21.33
N GLU A 243 11.20 -11.24 -21.71
CA GLU A 243 11.16 -10.46 -22.95
C GLU A 243 12.28 -9.41 -22.99
N VAL A 244 12.53 -8.71 -21.89
CA VAL A 244 13.59 -7.69 -21.81
C VAL A 244 14.99 -8.31 -21.79
N LEU A 245 15.18 -9.45 -21.13
CA LEU A 245 16.50 -10.08 -20.97
C LEU A 245 16.93 -10.94 -22.17
N THR A 246 15.96 -11.44 -22.96
CA THR A 246 16.23 -12.30 -24.13
C THR A 246 16.04 -11.59 -25.47
N GLY A 247 15.43 -10.40 -25.48
CA GLY A 247 15.17 -9.62 -26.70
C GLY A 247 16.39 -8.93 -27.29
N ASP A 248 16.28 -8.52 -28.57
CA ASP A 248 17.33 -7.80 -29.31
C ASP A 248 17.57 -6.35 -28.82
N THR A 249 16.62 -5.80 -28.05
CA THR A 249 16.74 -4.48 -27.44
C THR A 249 17.29 -4.61 -26.02
N THR A 250 18.50 -4.12 -25.79
CA THR A 250 19.05 -3.99 -24.43
C THR A 250 18.11 -3.13 -23.59
N GLY A 251 17.75 -3.56 -22.38
CA GLY A 251 16.93 -2.75 -21.47
C GLY A 251 17.50 -1.34 -21.30
N SER A 252 16.66 -0.37 -20.95
CA SER A 252 17.06 1.03 -20.98
C SER A 252 17.71 1.51 -19.67
N LYS A 253 18.28 2.72 -19.71
CA LYS A 253 18.75 3.45 -18.52
C LYS A 253 17.62 3.76 -17.54
N SER A 254 16.35 3.59 -17.90
CA SER A 254 15.24 3.78 -16.98
C SER A 254 15.19 2.67 -15.93
N ILE A 255 15.69 1.45 -16.24
CA ILE A 255 15.65 0.32 -15.32
C ILE A 255 16.60 0.55 -14.14
N ILE A 256 16.03 0.52 -12.95
CA ILE A 256 16.73 0.63 -11.66
C ILE A 256 16.72 -0.72 -10.93
N GLY A 257 15.72 -1.58 -11.17
CA GLY A 257 15.70 -2.89 -10.55
C GLY A 257 14.96 -3.98 -11.31
N ILE A 258 15.40 -5.22 -11.14
CA ILE A 258 14.77 -6.44 -11.64
C ILE A 258 14.61 -7.43 -10.49
N ASP A 259 13.36 -7.81 -10.17
CA ASP A 259 13.04 -8.90 -9.23
C ASP A 259 12.41 -10.05 -10.01
N PHE A 260 13.23 -11.06 -10.31
CA PHE A 260 12.84 -12.18 -11.13
C PHE A 260 12.63 -13.43 -10.29
N ASP A 261 11.37 -13.80 -10.09
CA ASP A 261 11.00 -15.10 -9.59
C ASP A 261 10.81 -16.07 -10.76
N TYR A 262 11.76 -17.01 -10.91
CA TYR A 262 11.73 -18.03 -11.96
C TYR A 262 11.20 -19.38 -11.45
N HIS A 263 10.59 -19.42 -10.25
CA HIS A 263 9.91 -20.61 -9.75
C HIS A 263 8.78 -21.02 -10.72
N GLY A 264 9.01 -22.09 -11.49
CA GLY A 264 8.02 -22.66 -12.42
C GLY A 264 8.17 -22.24 -13.88
N THR A 265 9.20 -21.46 -14.25
CA THR A 265 9.59 -21.32 -15.65
C THR A 265 10.24 -22.64 -16.08
N GLY A 266 9.49 -23.50 -16.76
CA GLY A 266 9.98 -24.80 -17.25
C GLY A 266 11.01 -24.73 -18.37
N GLU A 267 11.47 -23.52 -18.71
CA GLU A 267 12.35 -23.22 -19.83
C GLU A 267 13.69 -22.66 -19.33
N GLU A 268 14.77 -23.08 -20.00
CA GLU A 268 16.11 -22.59 -19.76
C GLU A 268 16.21 -21.16 -20.30
N LEU A 269 16.54 -20.20 -19.45
CA LEU A 269 16.64 -18.79 -19.83
C LEU A 269 18.05 -18.51 -20.38
N ASP A 270 18.14 -18.26 -21.69
CA ASP A 270 19.37 -17.83 -22.33
C ASP A 270 19.47 -16.30 -22.29
N ILE A 271 20.05 -15.78 -21.20
CA ILE A 271 20.28 -14.35 -21.03
C ILE A 271 21.55 -13.99 -21.78
N SER A 272 21.43 -13.10 -22.78
CA SER A 272 22.58 -12.58 -23.51
C SER A 272 23.58 -11.93 -22.53
N GLU A 273 24.89 -12.14 -22.77
CA GLU A 273 25.95 -11.43 -22.05
C GLU A 273 25.80 -9.89 -22.14
N ARG A 274 25.10 -9.41 -23.18
CA ARG A 274 24.84 -7.99 -23.42
C ARG A 274 23.50 -7.50 -22.86
N ALA A 275 22.70 -8.36 -22.24
CA ALA A 275 21.35 -8.02 -21.78
C ALA A 275 21.33 -6.78 -20.86
N PHE A 276 22.37 -6.60 -20.06
CA PHE A 276 22.49 -5.50 -19.10
C PHE A 276 23.27 -4.28 -19.62
N GLU A 277 23.87 -4.32 -20.82
CA GLU A 277 24.73 -3.23 -21.34
C GLU A 277 23.99 -1.89 -21.42
N GLY A 278 22.69 -1.91 -21.73
CA GLY A 278 21.84 -0.70 -21.80
C GLY A 278 21.33 -0.19 -20.45
N MET A 279 21.45 -0.98 -19.38
CA MET A 279 20.82 -0.73 -18.06
C MET A 279 21.78 -0.04 -17.08
N SER A 280 22.41 1.06 -17.50
CA SER A 280 23.47 1.71 -16.70
C SER A 280 23.04 2.25 -15.32
N ASN A 281 21.74 2.33 -15.03
CA ASN A 281 21.19 2.77 -13.75
C ASN A 281 20.69 1.62 -12.85
N LEU A 282 20.90 0.36 -13.28
CA LEU A 282 20.49 -0.82 -12.52
C LEU A 282 21.21 -0.85 -11.16
N GLN A 283 20.43 -0.93 -10.09
CA GLN A 283 20.90 -0.92 -8.69
C GLN A 283 20.44 -2.16 -7.93
N PHE A 284 19.28 -2.71 -8.27
CA PHE A 284 18.69 -3.85 -7.58
C PHE A 284 18.51 -5.02 -8.54
N LEU A 285 19.04 -6.18 -8.19
CA LEU A 285 18.91 -7.39 -8.99
C LEU A 285 18.66 -8.56 -8.05
N ARG A 286 17.48 -9.17 -8.16
CA ARG A 286 17.09 -10.33 -7.37
C ARG A 286 16.62 -11.44 -8.32
N PHE A 287 17.17 -12.64 -8.15
CA PHE A 287 16.78 -13.84 -8.87
C PHE A 287 16.41 -14.91 -7.83
N ASN A 288 15.12 -15.26 -7.77
CA ASN A 288 14.61 -16.27 -6.85
C ASN A 288 14.27 -17.54 -7.64
N GLY A 289 14.82 -18.69 -7.24
CA GLY A 289 14.38 -19.96 -7.81
C GLY A 289 14.98 -21.19 -7.12
N SER A 290 14.41 -22.34 -7.48
CA SER A 290 14.71 -23.64 -6.86
C SER A 290 15.51 -24.51 -7.82
N ARG A 291 16.80 -24.21 -8.00
CA ARG A 291 17.88 -25.18 -8.29
C ARG A 291 19.22 -24.46 -8.46
N ASN A 292 20.24 -25.07 -7.85
CA ASN A 292 21.62 -24.64 -7.78
C ASN A 292 22.28 -24.39 -9.15
N THR A 293 23.21 -23.41 -9.11
CA THR A 293 24.43 -23.25 -9.92
C THR A 293 24.29 -22.92 -11.41
N TYR A 294 24.59 -21.67 -11.75
CA TYR A 294 25.27 -21.32 -12.99
C TYR A 294 26.72 -20.96 -12.68
N LYS A 295 27.66 -21.63 -13.37
CA LYS A 295 29.02 -21.13 -13.54
C LYS A 295 28.92 -19.88 -14.40
N LEU A 296 29.21 -18.72 -13.82
CA LEU A 296 29.67 -17.57 -14.61
C LEU A 296 31.04 -17.94 -15.16
N SER A 297 31.09 -18.70 -16.26
CA SER A 297 32.32 -18.87 -17.01
C SER A 297 32.59 -17.57 -17.76
N GLN A 298 33.41 -16.74 -17.12
CA GLN A 298 34.19 -15.63 -17.68
C GLN A 298 33.38 -14.41 -18.12
N VAL A 299 33.14 -13.53 -17.14
CA VAL A 299 33.14 -12.07 -17.33
C VAL A 299 34.55 -11.63 -17.75
#